data_AF-A0A0D2MBT3-F1
#
_entry.id   AF-A0A0D2MBT3-F1
#
_cell.length_a   1.000
_cell.length_b   1.000
_cell.length_c   1.000
_cell.angle_alpha   90.00
_cell.angle_beta   90.00
_cell.angle_gamma   90.00
#
_symmetry.space_group_name_H-M   'P 1'
#
loop_
_entity.id
_entity.type
_entity.pdbx_description
1 polymer ?
#
loop_
_entity_poly.entity_id
_entity_poly.type
_entity_poly.pdbx_seq_one_letter_code
_entity_poly.pdbx_strand_id
1 'polypeptide(L)'
;MAVPGRRNGLLEDDEDDENPLFEENGLDMDLEADTPPHLRDLAAAAQLGDLNALRLALDNINGSIDEPVEDGDTALHLTCLYGYLPCVQLLLERGANLEAKDEDGAVPLHDACAGGFVEIVQLLLDRASNSGCLKRMLDSVDAEGDTPLHHAARGEHAEVIQLLLANGASPTKTNTYGKVSHHTRFSISHVPFDNVSLTLKNPCRSHRS
;
A
#
# COMPACT_ATOMS: atom_id res chain seq x y z
N MET A 1 38.90 -4.77 -77.23
CA MET A 1 39.90 -5.77 -76.78
C MET A 1 40.25 -5.49 -75.33
N ALA A 2 40.57 -6.54 -74.60
CA ALA A 2 40.46 -6.67 -73.14
C ALA A 2 41.78 -6.44 -72.37
N VAL A 3 41.63 -5.92 -71.14
CA VAL A 3 42.34 -6.11 -69.83
C VAL A 3 43.86 -5.81 -69.72
N PRO A 4 44.49 -5.66 -68.51
CA PRO A 4 44.02 -5.60 -67.10
C PRO A 4 44.73 -4.52 -66.20
N GLY A 5 44.22 -4.30 -64.97
CA GLY A 5 44.99 -3.60 -63.91
C GLY A 5 44.31 -3.55 -62.53
N ARG A 6 44.70 -4.48 -61.65
CA ARG A 6 44.19 -4.78 -60.28
C ARG A 6 44.24 -3.65 -59.25
N ARG A 7 43.26 -3.62 -58.33
CA ARG A 7 43.38 -3.80 -56.84
C ARG A 7 41.98 -3.62 -56.20
N ASN A 8 41.35 -4.69 -55.71
CA ASN A 8 41.45 -5.33 -54.38
C ASN A 8 40.70 -4.59 -53.25
N GLY A 9 39.70 -5.30 -52.71
CA GLY A 9 38.87 -5.01 -51.52
C GLY A 9 37.41 -5.29 -51.88
N LEU A 10 36.94 -6.54 -52.01
CA LEU A 10 36.93 -7.65 -51.04
C LEU A 10 36.49 -7.18 -49.66
N LEU A 11 35.17 -7.30 -49.47
CA LEU A 11 34.32 -7.55 -48.29
C LEU A 11 32.89 -7.29 -48.86
N GLU A 12 32.07 -8.25 -49.34
CA GLU A 12 31.69 -9.56 -48.77
C GLU A 12 31.40 -9.37 -47.27
N ASP A 13 30.18 -9.46 -46.74
CA ASP A 13 28.93 -10.04 -47.21
C ASP A 13 27.75 -9.34 -46.53
N ASP A 14 26.57 -9.52 -47.12
CA ASP A 14 25.28 -9.30 -46.48
C ASP A 14 25.19 -10.20 -45.24
N GLU A 15 25.26 -9.61 -44.05
CA GLU A 15 24.67 -10.19 -42.84
C GLU A 15 23.66 -9.17 -42.30
N ASP A 16 22.43 -9.30 -42.81
CA ASP A 16 21.25 -9.19 -41.96
C ASP A 16 21.45 -10.19 -40.83
N ASP A 17 21.86 -9.76 -39.64
CA ASP A 17 21.45 -10.43 -38.41
C ASP A 17 21.65 -9.51 -37.21
N GLU A 18 20.53 -9.31 -36.53
CA GLU A 18 20.44 -8.98 -35.11
C GLU A 18 21.13 -7.68 -34.70
N ASN A 19 20.44 -6.57 -34.95
CA ASN A 19 20.38 -5.53 -33.94
C ASN A 19 19.77 -6.20 -32.69
N PRO A 20 20.52 -6.47 -31.60
CA PRO A 20 19.91 -6.95 -30.39
C PRO A 20 19.23 -5.73 -29.80
N LEU A 21 17.99 -5.51 -30.25
CA LEU A 21 16.89 -5.13 -29.39
C LEU A 21 16.88 -6.12 -28.23
N PHE A 22 17.81 -5.97 -27.29
CA PHE A 22 17.48 -6.25 -25.91
C PHE A 22 16.44 -5.21 -25.56
N GLU A 23 15.20 -5.55 -25.86
CA GLU A 23 14.05 -5.28 -25.00
C GLU A 23 14.34 -5.92 -23.62
N GLU A 24 15.40 -5.47 -22.96
CA GLU A 24 15.42 -5.50 -21.52
C GLU A 24 14.61 -4.28 -21.17
N ASN A 25 13.34 -4.50 -20.84
CA ASN A 25 12.54 -3.57 -20.05
C ASN A 25 13.25 -3.40 -18.69
N GLY A 26 14.40 -2.74 -18.71
CA GLY A 26 15.06 -2.15 -17.58
C GLY A 26 14.09 -1.10 -17.09
N LEU A 27 13.26 -1.52 -16.15
CA LEU A 27 12.57 -0.65 -15.22
C LEU A 27 13.66 0.11 -14.47
N ASP A 28 14.19 1.16 -15.09
CA ASP A 28 14.90 2.25 -14.43
C ASP A 28 13.84 3.01 -13.60
N MET A 29 13.31 2.33 -12.59
CA MET A 29 12.67 2.98 -11.46
C MET A 29 13.85 3.40 -10.59
N ASP A 30 14.13 4.71 -10.59
CA ASP A 30 15.15 5.36 -9.77
C ASP A 30 14.80 5.18 -8.28
N LEU A 31 14.91 3.94 -7.80
CA LEU A 31 14.94 3.65 -6.37
C LEU A 31 16.25 4.27 -5.88
N GLU A 32 16.18 5.23 -4.97
CA GLU A 32 17.30 6.08 -4.61
C GLU A 32 18.55 5.23 -4.34
N ALA A 33 19.69 5.59 -4.94
CA ALA A 33 20.92 4.76 -4.94
C ALA A 33 21.47 4.42 -3.53
N ASP A 34 20.88 4.99 -2.48
CA ASP A 34 21.23 4.81 -1.08
C ASP A 34 20.45 3.68 -0.36
N THR A 35 19.38 3.10 -0.94
CA THR A 35 18.71 1.95 -0.33
C THR A 35 19.56 0.68 -0.46
N PRO A 36 19.72 -0.11 0.63
CA PRO A 36 20.50 -1.34 0.55
C PRO A 36 19.84 -2.34 -0.42
N PRO A 37 20.64 -3.08 -1.20
CA PRO A 37 20.14 -3.88 -2.32
C PRO A 37 19.13 -4.95 -1.89
N HIS A 38 19.25 -5.50 -0.67
CA HIS A 38 18.29 -6.48 -0.16
C HIS A 38 16.92 -5.88 0.16
N LEU A 39 16.83 -4.61 0.59
CA LEU A 39 15.54 -3.94 0.79
C LEU A 39 14.96 -3.48 -0.55
N ARG A 40 15.83 -3.08 -1.47
CA ARG A 40 15.43 -2.72 -2.83
C ARG A 40 14.77 -3.89 -3.57
N ASP A 41 15.36 -5.08 -3.51
CA ASP A 41 14.77 -6.29 -4.12
C ASP A 41 13.44 -6.67 -3.45
N LEU A 42 13.35 -6.50 -2.13
CA LEU A 42 12.12 -6.75 -1.38
C LEU A 42 11.00 -5.77 -1.76
N ALA A 43 11.30 -4.47 -1.84
CA ALA A 43 10.35 -3.45 -2.25
C ALA A 43 9.93 -3.60 -3.71
N ALA A 44 10.87 -3.85 -4.63
CA ALA A 44 10.55 -4.10 -6.02
C ALA A 44 9.60 -5.30 -6.17
N ALA A 45 9.86 -6.40 -5.45
CA ALA A 45 8.95 -7.54 -5.45
C ALA A 45 7.57 -7.23 -4.85
N ALA A 46 7.51 -6.40 -3.79
CA ALA A 46 6.26 -5.94 -3.19
C ALA A 46 5.46 -5.02 -4.13
N GLN A 47 6.11 -4.13 -4.87
CA GLN A 47 5.50 -3.23 -5.85
C GLN A 47 4.99 -3.96 -7.09
N LEU A 48 5.73 -4.98 -7.55
CA LEU A 48 5.35 -5.81 -8.70
C LEU A 48 4.31 -6.89 -8.33
N GLY A 49 4.14 -7.17 -7.03
CA GLY A 49 3.27 -8.25 -6.57
C GLY A 49 3.79 -9.65 -6.90
N ASP A 50 5.10 -9.77 -7.18
CA ASP A 50 5.71 -11.06 -7.47
C ASP A 50 5.95 -11.83 -6.16
N LEU A 51 5.06 -12.79 -5.90
CA LEU A 51 5.15 -13.65 -4.73
C LEU A 51 6.46 -14.43 -4.64
N ASN A 52 7.00 -14.89 -5.77
CA ASN A 52 8.22 -15.71 -5.77
C ASN A 52 9.45 -14.84 -5.50
N ALA A 53 9.54 -13.68 -6.13
CA ALA A 53 10.60 -12.71 -5.87
C ALA A 53 10.52 -12.22 -4.41
N LEU A 54 9.32 -11.93 -3.91
CA LEU A 54 9.12 -11.51 -2.53
C LEU A 54 9.54 -12.61 -1.56
N ARG A 55 9.21 -13.87 -1.86
CA ARG A 55 9.64 -15.01 -1.07
C ARG A 55 11.17 -15.07 -1.03
N LEU A 56 11.81 -15.02 -2.19
CA LEU A 56 13.26 -15.10 -2.30
C LEU A 56 13.95 -13.95 -1.55
N ALA A 57 13.43 -12.73 -1.67
CA ALA A 57 13.92 -11.57 -0.94
C ALA A 57 13.77 -11.76 0.58
N LEU A 58 12.66 -12.30 1.06
CA LEU A 58 12.43 -12.63 2.47
C LEU A 58 13.32 -13.78 2.98
N ASP A 59 13.76 -14.69 2.11
CA ASP A 59 14.75 -15.72 2.45
C ASP A 59 16.16 -15.17 2.59
N ASN A 60 16.50 -14.21 1.73
CA ASN A 60 17.81 -13.60 1.68
C ASN A 60 17.92 -12.34 2.55
N ILE A 61 16.89 -12.02 3.33
CA ILE A 61 16.88 -10.83 4.16
C ILE A 61 17.92 -10.97 5.29
N ASN A 62 18.90 -10.08 5.30
CA ASN A 62 19.91 -10.02 6.36
C ASN A 62 19.49 -9.08 7.52
N GLY A 63 18.30 -8.46 7.44
CA GLY A 63 17.77 -7.49 8.41
C GLY A 63 16.35 -7.83 8.89
N SER A 64 15.64 -6.84 9.44
CA SER A 64 14.23 -6.98 9.81
C SER A 64 13.31 -6.91 8.59
N ILE A 65 12.17 -7.60 8.63
CA ILE A 65 11.13 -7.50 7.59
C ILE A 65 10.46 -6.11 7.62
N ASP A 66 10.54 -5.45 8.77
CA ASP A 66 9.96 -4.12 9.03
C ASP A 66 10.96 -2.99 8.77
N GLU A 67 12.11 -3.29 8.15
CA GLU A 67 13.03 -2.23 7.73
C GLU A 67 12.29 -1.30 6.75
N PRO A 68 12.30 0.02 7.00
CA PRO A 68 11.74 0.98 6.07
C PRO A 68 12.57 0.98 4.78
N VAL A 69 11.89 1.13 3.64
CA VAL A 69 12.53 1.14 2.34
C VAL A 69 12.58 2.56 1.78
N GLU A 70 11.57 2.98 1.03
CA GLU A 70 11.44 4.35 0.51
C GLU A 70 10.34 5.08 1.27
N ASP A 71 10.51 6.38 1.54
CA ASP A 71 9.53 7.21 2.27
C ASP A 71 9.10 6.61 3.64
N GLY A 72 9.96 5.77 4.24
CA GLY A 72 9.64 5.03 5.47
C GLY A 72 8.73 3.81 5.28
N ASP A 73 8.29 3.52 4.06
CA ASP A 73 7.39 2.42 3.77
C ASP A 73 8.06 1.08 4.04
N THR A 74 7.36 0.23 4.78
CA THR A 74 7.77 -1.18 4.90
C THR A 74 7.22 -1.99 3.74
N ALA A 75 7.75 -3.20 3.52
CA ALA A 75 7.20 -4.12 2.53
C ALA A 75 5.68 -4.36 2.71
N LEU A 76 5.18 -4.29 3.95
CA LEU A 76 3.75 -4.42 4.23
C LEU A 76 2.95 -3.21 3.75
N HIS A 77 3.44 -1.98 3.91
CA HIS A 77 2.81 -0.76 3.37
C HIS A 77 2.66 -0.87 1.85
N LEU A 78 3.76 -1.18 1.15
CA LEU A 78 3.76 -1.33 -0.32
C LEU A 78 2.74 -2.39 -0.78
N THR A 79 2.77 -3.60 -0.22
CA THR A 79 1.81 -4.64 -0.62
C THR A 79 0.35 -4.29 -0.33
N CYS A 80 0.09 -3.53 0.75
CA CYS A 80 -1.24 -3.02 1.09
C CYS A 80 -1.68 -1.88 0.16
N LEU A 81 -0.76 -1.01 -0.24
CA LEU A 81 -1.01 0.10 -1.17
C LEU A 81 -1.35 -0.39 -2.58
N TYR A 82 -0.69 -1.45 -3.05
CA TYR A 82 -0.95 -2.03 -4.39
C TYR A 82 -2.03 -3.12 -4.40
N GLY A 83 -2.39 -3.66 -3.23
CA GLY A 83 -3.49 -4.62 -3.12
C GLY A 83 -3.12 -6.08 -3.38
N TYR A 84 -1.86 -6.48 -3.18
CA TYR A 84 -1.42 -7.85 -3.43
C TYR A 84 -1.67 -8.76 -2.22
N LEU A 85 -2.89 -9.30 -2.13
CA LEU A 85 -3.31 -10.16 -1.03
C LEU A 85 -2.37 -11.37 -0.75
N PRO A 86 -1.87 -12.12 -1.74
CA PRO A 86 -0.92 -13.22 -1.48
C PRO A 86 0.39 -12.75 -0.85
N CYS A 87 0.87 -11.57 -1.26
CA CYS A 87 2.09 -10.97 -0.73
C CYS A 87 1.90 -10.50 0.71
N VAL A 88 0.75 -9.86 1.00
CA VAL A 88 0.36 -9.47 2.37
C VAL A 88 0.30 -10.70 3.29
N GLN A 89 -0.31 -11.80 2.82
CA GLN A 89 -0.37 -13.05 3.57
C GLN A 89 1.02 -13.58 3.92
N LEU A 90 1.92 -13.62 2.94
CA LEU A 90 3.29 -14.10 3.13
C LEU A 90 4.05 -13.24 4.14
N LEU A 91 3.94 -11.92 4.06
CA LEU A 91 4.59 -11.00 5.00
C LEU A 91 4.09 -11.20 6.43
N LEU A 92 2.78 -11.41 6.60
CA LEU A 92 2.17 -11.64 7.91
C LEU A 92 2.50 -13.03 8.49
N GLU A 93 2.68 -14.05 7.64
CA GLU A 93 3.21 -15.35 8.06
C GLU A 93 4.66 -15.25 8.54
N ARG A 94 5.43 -14.32 7.97
CA ARG A 94 6.82 -14.04 8.35
C ARG A 94 6.95 -13.16 9.59
N GLY A 95 5.82 -12.67 10.11
CA GLY A 95 5.78 -11.87 11.33
C GLY A 95 5.99 -10.38 11.11
N ALA A 96 5.65 -9.86 9.93
CA ALA A 96 5.66 -8.41 9.68
C ALA A 96 4.81 -7.65 10.71
N ASN A 97 5.30 -6.49 11.12
CA ASN A 97 4.66 -5.63 12.11
C ASN A 97 3.48 -4.87 11.49
N LEU A 98 2.30 -5.17 11.99
CA LEU A 98 1.04 -4.51 11.61
C LEU A 98 0.94 -3.05 12.09
N GLU A 99 1.72 -2.67 13.11
CA GLU A 99 1.76 -1.32 13.68
C GLU A 99 3.01 -0.54 13.22
N ALA A 100 3.70 -1.02 12.18
CA ALA A 100 4.79 -0.28 11.56
C ALA A 100 4.25 1.06 11.06
N LYS A 101 5.06 2.12 11.21
CA LYS A 101 4.72 3.46 10.76
C LYS A 101 5.68 3.90 9.68
N ASP A 102 5.14 4.44 8.59
CA ASP A 102 5.90 5.13 7.55
C ASP A 102 6.35 6.55 8.02
N GLU A 103 6.96 7.33 7.11
CA GLU A 103 7.39 8.70 7.41
C GLU A 103 6.21 9.65 7.70
N ASP A 104 5.06 9.39 7.11
CA ASP A 104 3.81 10.10 7.36
C ASP A 104 3.11 9.62 8.65
N GLY A 105 3.66 8.62 9.35
CA GLY A 105 3.08 8.04 10.55
C GLY A 105 1.84 7.20 10.29
N ALA A 106 1.51 6.92 9.04
CA ALA A 106 0.49 5.98 8.64
C ALA A 106 0.97 4.55 8.93
N VAL A 107 0.00 3.70 9.25
CA VAL A 107 0.18 2.24 9.37
C VAL A 107 -0.38 1.54 8.13
N PRO A 108 -0.01 0.28 7.82
CA PRO A 108 -0.42 -0.41 6.58
C PRO A 108 -1.94 -0.49 6.37
N LEU A 109 -2.72 -0.38 7.44
CA LEU A 109 -4.18 -0.32 7.37
C LEU A 109 -4.68 0.96 6.67
N HIS A 110 -3.98 2.09 6.77
CA HIS A 110 -4.34 3.31 6.04
C HIS A 110 -4.22 3.08 4.53
N ASP A 111 -3.14 2.47 4.06
CA ASP A 111 -2.94 2.18 2.63
C ASP A 111 -3.98 1.22 2.08
N ALA A 112 -4.24 0.13 2.80
CA ALA A 112 -5.28 -0.82 2.42
C ALA A 112 -6.67 -0.15 2.36
N CYS A 113 -6.93 0.80 3.27
CA CYS A 113 -8.16 1.58 3.29
C CYS A 113 -8.23 2.62 2.16
N ALA A 114 -7.12 3.26 1.82
CA ALA A 114 -7.03 4.20 0.70
C ALA A 114 -7.25 3.49 -0.64
N GLY A 115 -6.67 2.31 -0.81
CA GLY A 115 -6.85 1.44 -1.98
C GLY A 115 -8.21 0.75 -2.06
N GLY A 116 -8.95 0.66 -0.94
CA GLY A 116 -10.27 0.04 -0.89
C GLY A 116 -10.25 -1.48 -0.91
N PHE A 117 -9.12 -2.11 -0.57
CA PHE A 117 -8.94 -3.55 -0.67
C PHE A 117 -9.60 -4.29 0.50
N VAL A 118 -10.90 -4.54 0.35
CA VAL A 118 -11.77 -5.17 1.37
C VAL A 118 -11.16 -6.44 1.95
N GLU A 119 -10.66 -7.35 1.10
CA GLU A 119 -10.08 -8.63 1.54
C GLU A 119 -8.80 -8.43 2.38
N ILE A 120 -7.96 -7.47 2.00
CA ILE A 120 -6.72 -7.14 2.73
C ILE A 120 -7.05 -6.48 4.05
N VAL A 121 -7.98 -5.52 4.06
CA VAL A 121 -8.45 -4.87 5.28
C VAL A 121 -9.01 -5.91 6.25
N GLN A 122 -9.84 -6.84 5.78
CA GLN A 122 -10.39 -7.90 6.62
C GLN A 122 -9.28 -8.78 7.21
N LEU A 123 -8.30 -9.16 6.39
CA LEU A 123 -7.16 -9.97 6.83
C LEU A 123 -6.30 -9.25 7.88
N LEU A 124 -6.00 -7.97 7.66
CA LEU A 124 -5.27 -7.14 8.61
C LEU A 124 -6.03 -7.01 9.94
N LEU A 125 -7.35 -6.80 9.90
CA LEU A 125 -8.20 -6.73 11.09
C LEU A 125 -8.22 -8.05 11.86
N ASP A 126 -8.34 -9.18 11.17
CA ASP A 126 -8.30 -10.50 11.81
C ASP A 126 -6.96 -10.74 12.50
N ARG A 127 -5.85 -10.41 11.83
CA ARG A 127 -4.50 -10.53 12.41
C ARG A 127 -4.30 -9.56 13.56
N ALA A 128 -4.78 -8.33 13.46
CA ALA A 128 -4.70 -7.33 14.51
C ALA A 128 -5.54 -7.70 15.74
N SER A 129 -6.68 -8.36 15.54
CA SER A 129 -7.52 -8.89 16.61
C SER A 129 -6.80 -10.00 17.37
N ASN A 130 -6.17 -10.93 16.64
CA ASN A 130 -5.37 -12.02 17.22
C ASN A 130 -4.17 -11.50 18.03
N SER A 131 -3.50 -10.44 17.54
CA SER A 131 -2.37 -9.82 18.23
C SER A 131 -2.77 -8.83 19.33
N GLY A 132 -4.06 -8.51 19.47
CA GLY A 132 -4.57 -7.55 20.44
C GLY A 132 -4.22 -6.08 20.14
N CYS A 133 -3.76 -5.77 18.93
CA CYS A 133 -3.43 -4.41 18.48
C CYS A 133 -4.56 -3.72 17.70
N LEU A 134 -5.65 -4.43 17.38
CA LEU A 134 -6.78 -3.93 16.55
C LEU A 134 -7.23 -2.52 16.92
N LYS A 135 -7.48 -2.25 18.21
CA LYS A 135 -7.93 -0.91 18.62
C LYS A 135 -6.88 0.16 18.34
N ARG A 136 -5.60 -0.12 18.58
CA ARG A 136 -4.51 0.83 18.33
C ARG A 136 -4.36 1.12 16.83
N MET A 137 -4.54 0.11 15.98
CA MET A 137 -4.54 0.27 14.52
C MET A 137 -5.76 1.02 14.00
N LEU A 138 -6.95 0.80 14.55
CA LEU A 138 -8.14 1.57 14.15
C LEU A 138 -8.08 3.03 14.62
N ASP A 139 -7.41 3.24 15.76
CA ASP A 139 -7.27 4.54 16.40
C ASP A 139 -6.00 5.29 15.99
N SER A 140 -5.12 4.66 15.20
CA SER A 140 -3.90 5.29 14.70
C SER A 140 -4.25 6.47 13.82
N VAL A 141 -3.35 7.44 13.83
CA VAL A 141 -3.44 8.64 13.02
C VAL A 141 -2.12 8.86 12.30
N ASP A 142 -2.22 9.30 11.06
CA ASP A 142 -1.10 9.80 10.26
C ASP A 142 -0.74 11.25 10.65
N ALA A 143 0.17 11.86 9.89
CA ALA A 143 0.66 13.21 10.06
C ALA A 143 -0.44 14.27 9.91
N GLU A 144 -1.48 13.99 9.13
CA GLU A 144 -2.66 14.83 8.97
C GLU A 144 -3.70 14.62 10.07
N GLY A 145 -3.48 13.67 10.97
CA GLY A 145 -4.43 13.26 11.99
C GLY A 145 -5.57 12.40 11.44
N ASP A 146 -5.45 11.94 10.19
CA ASP A 146 -6.42 11.09 9.53
C ASP A 146 -6.27 9.66 10.08
N THR A 147 -7.41 9.03 10.33
CA THR A 147 -7.49 7.62 10.73
C THR A 147 -7.68 6.74 9.49
N PRO A 148 -7.56 5.40 9.58
CA PRO A 148 -7.84 4.53 8.43
C PRO A 148 -9.25 4.73 7.86
N LEU A 149 -10.21 5.11 8.72
CA LEU A 149 -11.57 5.46 8.32
C LEU A 149 -11.65 6.75 7.50
N HIS A 150 -10.77 7.74 7.74
CA HIS A 150 -10.68 8.95 6.92
C HIS A 150 -10.19 8.61 5.51
N HIS A 151 -9.17 7.75 5.40
CA HIS A 151 -8.66 7.27 4.10
C HIS A 151 -9.72 6.48 3.32
N ALA A 152 -10.42 5.53 3.98
CA ALA A 152 -11.51 4.80 3.36
C ALA A 152 -12.65 5.72 2.88
N ALA A 153 -12.94 6.79 3.64
CA ALA A 153 -13.95 7.77 3.27
C ALA A 153 -13.51 8.70 2.14
N ARG A 154 -12.22 9.06 2.08
CA ARG A 154 -11.64 9.85 0.97
C ARG A 154 -11.66 9.05 -0.34
N GLY A 155 -11.50 7.73 -0.26
CA GLY A 155 -11.62 6.81 -1.39
C GLY A 155 -13.06 6.37 -1.73
N GLU A 156 -14.06 6.80 -0.96
CA GLU A 156 -15.48 6.41 -1.11
C GLU A 156 -15.74 4.88 -1.02
N HIS A 157 -14.87 4.16 -0.30
CA HIS A 157 -14.92 2.69 -0.20
C HIS A 157 -15.93 2.24 0.85
N ALA A 158 -17.22 2.24 0.48
CA ALA A 158 -18.34 1.95 1.38
C ALA A 158 -18.23 0.60 2.11
N GLU A 159 -17.73 -0.44 1.45
CA GLU A 159 -17.54 -1.77 2.06
C GLU A 159 -16.45 -1.75 3.14
N VAL A 160 -15.32 -1.10 2.87
CA VAL A 160 -14.23 -0.92 3.85
C VAL A 160 -14.71 -0.10 5.05
N ILE A 161 -15.45 0.98 4.81
CA ILE A 161 -16.06 1.79 5.88
C ILE A 161 -16.95 0.92 6.78
N GLN A 162 -17.81 0.08 6.19
CA GLN A 162 -18.66 -0.81 6.96
C GLN A 162 -17.85 -1.82 7.79
N LEU A 163 -16.80 -2.40 7.22
CA LEU A 163 -15.91 -3.32 7.95
C LEU A 163 -15.21 -2.64 9.13
N LEU A 164 -14.66 -1.44 8.93
CA LEU A 164 -13.99 -0.68 10.00
C LEU A 164 -14.97 -0.34 11.13
N LEU A 165 -16.18 0.12 10.79
CA LEU A 165 -17.23 0.43 11.77
C LEU A 165 -17.71 -0.81 12.52
N ALA A 166 -17.86 -1.95 11.83
CA ALA A 166 -18.21 -3.22 12.44
C ALA A 166 -17.14 -3.71 13.44
N ASN A 167 -15.87 -3.37 13.19
CA ASN A 167 -14.74 -3.68 14.06
C ASN A 167 -14.49 -2.60 15.15
N GLY A 168 -15.36 -1.60 15.27
CA GLY A 168 -15.30 -0.61 16.35
C GLY A 168 -14.49 0.65 16.05
N ALA A 169 -14.22 0.96 14.78
CA ALA A 169 -13.63 2.24 14.40
C ALA A 169 -14.54 3.41 14.80
N SER A 170 -13.94 4.50 15.28
CA SER A 170 -14.70 5.68 15.75
C SER A 170 -15.02 6.64 14.59
N PRO A 171 -16.29 6.80 14.17
CA PRO A 171 -16.69 7.70 13.08
C PRO A 171 -16.64 9.18 13.46
N THR A 172 -16.54 9.48 14.75
CA THR A 172 -16.56 10.85 15.28
C THR A 172 -15.17 11.44 15.47
N LYS A 173 -14.11 10.68 15.18
CA LYS A 173 -12.75 11.21 15.24
C LYS A 173 -12.57 12.27 14.17
N THR A 174 -12.01 13.40 14.59
CA THR A 174 -11.67 14.51 13.71
C THR A 174 -10.17 14.50 13.45
N ASN A 175 -9.79 14.81 12.23
CA ASN A 175 -8.39 15.04 11.88
C ASN A 175 -7.87 16.40 12.36
N THR A 176 -6.61 16.72 12.05
CA THR A 176 -6.00 18.02 12.43
C THR A 176 -6.73 19.22 11.83
N TYR A 177 -7.42 19.03 10.70
CA TYR A 177 -8.25 20.04 10.05
C TYR A 177 -9.68 20.14 10.62
N GLY A 178 -10.01 19.35 11.64
CA GLY A 178 -11.34 19.32 12.25
C GLY A 178 -12.41 18.64 11.40
N LYS A 179 -12.04 17.94 10.32
CA LYS A 179 -12.95 17.16 9.49
C LYS A 179 -13.17 15.80 10.12
N VAL A 180 -14.42 15.32 10.10
CA VAL A 180 -14.73 13.93 10.43
C VAL A 180 -14.67 13.08 9.17
N SER A 181 -14.30 11.80 9.33
CA SER A 181 -14.29 10.82 8.24
C SER A 181 -15.58 10.79 7.41
N HIS A 182 -16.75 11.04 8.01
CA HIS A 182 -18.03 11.09 7.29
C HIS A 182 -18.37 12.45 6.61
N HIS A 183 -17.44 13.41 6.54
CA HIS A 183 -17.70 14.75 5.97
C HIS A 183 -17.19 14.94 4.54
N THR A 184 -17.70 14.14 3.62
CA THR A 184 -18.36 14.68 2.43
C THR A 184 -19.64 13.89 2.26
N ARG A 185 -20.72 14.59 1.90
CA ARG A 185 -22.05 14.04 1.64
C ARG A 185 -21.92 12.67 0.98
N PHE A 186 -22.33 11.63 1.70
CA PHE A 186 -22.98 10.50 1.06
C PHE A 186 -24.02 11.15 0.15
N SER A 187 -23.75 11.18 -1.14
CA SER A 187 -24.73 11.50 -2.16
C SER A 187 -25.74 10.36 -2.03
N ILE A 188 -26.66 10.48 -1.07
CA ILE A 188 -27.76 9.55 -0.85
C ILE A 188 -28.65 9.71 -2.08
N SER A 189 -28.28 9.01 -3.13
CA SER A 189 -29.20 8.47 -4.11
C SER A 189 -29.15 6.96 -3.92
N HIS A 190 -30.17 6.46 -3.23
CA HIS A 190 -30.52 5.03 -3.08
C HIS A 190 -29.71 4.16 -2.11
N VAL A 191 -29.92 4.36 -0.80
CA VAL A 191 -30.33 3.28 0.11
C VAL A 191 -30.88 3.88 1.42
N PRO A 192 -32.05 3.46 1.93
CA PRO A 192 -32.57 3.94 3.20
C PRO A 192 -31.78 3.30 4.35
N PHE A 193 -30.91 4.09 4.97
CA PHE A 193 -30.28 3.76 6.25
C PHE A 193 -31.27 3.97 7.41
N ASP A 194 -32.31 3.16 7.48
CA ASP A 194 -33.11 2.99 8.71
C ASP A 194 -32.51 1.84 9.54
N ASN A 195 -31.38 2.08 10.22
CA ASN A 195 -31.01 1.41 11.49
C ASN A 195 -29.61 1.76 12.05
N VAL A 196 -29.21 3.03 12.02
CA VAL A 196 -28.15 3.50 12.92
C VAL A 196 -28.69 4.62 13.77
N SER A 197 -29.52 4.25 14.74
CA SER A 197 -29.98 5.12 15.82
C SER A 197 -28.81 5.42 16.76
N LEU A 198 -27.80 6.14 16.27
CA LEU A 198 -26.76 6.77 17.08
C LEU A 198 -27.41 7.91 17.86
N THR A 199 -27.90 7.51 19.02
CA THR A 199 -28.48 8.36 20.04
C THR A 199 -27.37 9.27 20.58
N LEU A 200 -27.12 10.40 19.93
CA LEU A 200 -26.40 11.53 20.50
C LEU A 200 -27.28 12.14 21.61
N LYS A 201 -27.34 11.47 22.76
CA LYS A 201 -27.74 12.10 24.02
C LYS A 201 -26.62 13.07 24.40
N ASN A 202 -26.78 14.32 23.99
CA ASN A 202 -26.07 15.47 24.52
C ASN A 202 -26.14 15.45 26.06
N PRO A 203 -25.02 15.32 26.80
CA PRO A 203 -25.05 15.53 28.22
C PRO A 203 -25.00 17.04 28.50
N CYS A 204 -26.16 17.55 28.95
CA CYS A 204 -26.28 18.63 29.93
C CYS A 204 -25.69 20.01 29.57
N ARG A 205 -26.52 20.85 28.94
CA ARG A 205 -26.50 22.30 29.12
C ARG A 205 -27.10 22.62 30.49
N SER A 206 -26.33 22.50 31.57
CA SER A 206 -26.75 22.98 32.89
C SER A 206 -26.56 24.49 32.97
N HIS A 207 -27.67 25.19 33.18
CA HIS A 207 -27.72 26.58 33.63
C HIS A 207 -26.77 26.83 34.81
N ARG A 208 -26.15 28.01 34.84
CA ARG A 208 -26.06 28.78 36.07
C ARG A 208 -26.42 30.23 35.77
N SER A 209 -27.44 30.66 36.51
CA SER A 209 -27.92 32.01 36.69
C SER A 209 -26.85 32.95 37.24
#